data_AF-A0A9X8VK93-F1
#
_entry.id   AF-A0A9X8VK93-F1
#
_cell.length_a   1.000
_cell.length_b   1.000
_cell.length_c   1.000
_cell.angle_alpha   90.00
_cell.angle_beta   90.00
_cell.angle_gamma   90.00
#
_symmetry.space_group_name_H-M   'P 1'
#
loop_
_entity.id
_entity.type
_entity.pdbx_description
1 polymer ?
#
loop_
_entity_poly.entity_id
_entity_poly.type
_entity_poly.pdbx_seq_one_letter_code
_entity_poly.pdbx_strand_id
1 'polypeptide(L)'
;GIVEINVRYHPVFSTRLEQQMMERFPISRALIALDHQDEEEQRRQVAALVSNYLAMSLKDDMVLAVGQGRNVAAIADHVGSVTERNCKFICGIGGTHRPGDAINADHISRRLAKKFGGSSETLYAPAYVENRALKDAFMQNGTIKETLDRARKADVALVGIGDMNENSYMVKLGWFTPHEIIDASLNQGVIGDIAGYDFFNA
;
A
#
# COMPACT_ATOMS: atom_id res chain seq x y z
N GLY A 1 -0.36 -24.82 -30.70
CA GLY A 1 0.13 -24.62 -29.32
C GLY A 1 0.13 -23.13 -29.04
N ILE A 2 -0.40 -22.71 -27.90
CA ILE A 2 -0.32 -21.30 -27.50
C ILE A 2 1.13 -21.04 -27.11
N VAL A 3 1.78 -20.13 -27.84
CA VAL A 3 3.16 -19.71 -27.59
C VAL A 3 3.09 -18.29 -27.05
N GLU A 4 3.61 -18.08 -25.84
CA GLU A 4 3.76 -16.77 -25.24
C GLU A 4 5.24 -16.36 -25.32
N ILE A 5 5.52 -15.26 -26.03
CA ILE A 5 6.86 -14.70 -26.16
C ILE A 5 6.95 -13.48 -25.24
N ASN A 6 7.59 -13.65 -24.09
CA ASN A 6 7.88 -12.56 -23.17
C ASN A 6 9.25 -11.96 -23.47
N VAL A 7 9.29 -10.80 -24.13
CA VAL A 7 10.52 -10.03 -24.34
C VAL A 7 10.83 -9.26 -23.05
N ARG A 8 11.76 -9.76 -22.25
CA ARG A 8 12.27 -9.04 -21.08
C ARG A 8 13.22 -7.93 -21.56
N TYR A 9 12.77 -6.68 -21.54
CA TYR A 9 13.65 -5.53 -21.80
C TYR A 9 14.82 -5.53 -20.81
N HIS A 10 15.99 -5.09 -21.30
CA HIS A 10 17.27 -5.30 -20.65
C HIS A 10 17.33 -4.64 -19.25
N PRO A 11 17.68 -5.37 -18.17
CA PRO A 11 17.79 -4.86 -16.79
C PRO A 11 18.78 -3.69 -16.55
N VAL A 12 19.55 -3.29 -17.57
CA VAL A 12 20.69 -2.37 -17.39
C VAL A 12 20.23 -0.93 -17.19
N PHE A 13 19.17 -0.49 -17.88
CA PHE A 13 18.67 0.88 -17.74
C PHE A 13 17.98 1.11 -16.39
N SER A 14 17.19 0.15 -15.90
CA SER A 14 16.58 0.22 -14.57
C SER A 14 17.63 0.16 -13.46
N THR A 15 18.65 -0.71 -13.58
CA THR A 15 19.70 -0.85 -12.56
C THR A 15 20.46 0.47 -12.31
N ARG A 16 20.79 1.22 -13.35
CA ARG A 16 21.48 2.51 -13.20
C ARG A 16 20.60 3.54 -12.48
N LEU A 17 19.33 3.63 -12.83
CA LEU A 17 18.38 4.53 -12.17
C LEU A 17 18.14 4.11 -10.71
N GLU A 18 18.07 2.81 -10.42
CA GLU A 18 17.96 2.30 -9.05
C GLU A 18 19.16 2.74 -8.20
N GLN A 19 20.39 2.62 -8.74
CA GLN A 19 21.60 3.10 -8.07
C GLN A 19 21.57 4.60 -7.83
N GLN A 20 21.22 5.39 -8.85
CA GLN A 20 21.12 6.86 -8.70
C GLN A 20 20.11 7.27 -7.64
N MET A 21 18.98 6.57 -7.54
CA MET A 21 17.99 6.80 -6.49
C MET A 21 18.56 6.50 -5.10
N MET A 22 19.28 5.38 -4.92
CA MET A 22 19.92 5.03 -3.65
C MET A 22 21.11 5.94 -3.29
N GLU A 23 21.80 6.51 -4.26
CA GLU A 23 22.87 7.50 -4.03
C GLU A 23 22.31 8.87 -3.63
N ARG A 24 21.16 9.25 -4.21
CA ARG A 24 20.53 10.56 -3.99
C ARG A 24 19.68 10.59 -2.71
N PHE A 25 18.97 9.51 -2.42
CA PHE A 25 18.04 9.41 -1.31
C PHE A 25 18.50 8.33 -0.32
N PRO A 26 18.28 8.52 1.00
CA PRO A 26 18.69 7.57 2.03
C PRO A 26 17.76 6.33 2.07
N ILE A 27 17.59 5.65 0.94
CA ILE A 27 16.76 4.45 0.79
C ILE A 27 17.64 3.22 0.60
N SER A 28 17.29 2.13 1.27
CA SER A 28 18.07 0.88 1.21
C SER A 28 17.92 0.15 -0.13
N ARG A 29 16.83 0.40 -0.87
CA ARG A 29 16.55 -0.23 -2.15
C ARG A 29 15.61 0.63 -2.99
N ALA A 30 15.89 0.68 -4.29
CA ALA A 30 14.94 1.11 -5.32
C ALA A 30 14.65 -0.08 -6.24
N LEU A 31 13.41 -0.16 -6.73
CA LEU A 31 12.97 -1.09 -7.78
C LEU A 31 12.22 -0.28 -8.82
N ILE A 32 12.65 -0.35 -10.08
CA ILE A 32 12.09 0.48 -11.16
C ILE A 32 11.44 -0.40 -12.22
N ALA A 33 10.11 -0.26 -12.35
CA ALA A 33 9.32 -0.90 -13.38
C ALA A 33 9.60 -0.27 -14.75
N LEU A 34 9.36 -1.05 -15.81
CA LEU A 34 9.35 -0.52 -17.16
C LEU A 34 8.15 0.41 -17.31
N ASP A 35 8.41 1.56 -17.93
CA ASP A 35 7.36 2.52 -18.22
C ASP A 35 6.44 2.01 -19.33
N HIS A 36 5.17 2.42 -19.25
CA HIS A 36 4.14 2.07 -20.21
C HIS A 36 3.14 3.22 -20.34
N GLN A 37 2.53 3.41 -21.50
CA GLN A 37 1.58 4.53 -21.72
C GLN A 37 0.25 4.36 -20.98
N ASP A 38 -0.13 3.11 -20.71
CA ASP A 38 -1.34 2.76 -19.96
C ASP A 38 -1.07 2.67 -18.46
N GLU A 39 -1.81 3.44 -17.65
CA GLU A 39 -1.63 3.52 -16.20
C GLU A 39 -1.89 2.19 -15.48
N GLU A 40 -2.84 1.38 -15.97
CA GLU A 40 -3.14 0.09 -15.35
C GLU A 40 -2.06 -0.94 -15.66
N GLU A 41 -1.46 -0.90 -16.84
CA GLU A 41 -0.25 -1.66 -17.15
C GLU A 41 0.94 -1.18 -16.30
N GLN A 42 1.20 0.13 -16.18
CA GLN A 42 2.25 0.65 -15.28
C GLN A 42 2.07 0.09 -13.86
N ARG A 43 0.83 0.11 -13.36
CA ARG A 43 0.47 -0.44 -12.05
C ARG A 43 0.76 -1.93 -11.94
N ARG A 44 0.42 -2.71 -12.97
CA ARG A 44 0.72 -4.15 -13.04
C ARG A 44 2.23 -4.44 -13.06
N GLN A 45 3.02 -3.64 -13.78
CA GLN A 45 4.48 -3.80 -13.82
C GLN A 45 5.12 -3.51 -12.46
N VAL A 46 4.68 -2.44 -11.77
CA VAL A 46 5.11 -2.16 -10.39
C VAL A 46 4.68 -3.28 -9.45
N ALA A 47 3.44 -3.74 -9.55
CA ALA A 47 2.91 -4.81 -8.71
C ALA A 47 3.70 -6.11 -8.86
N ALA A 48 4.11 -6.46 -10.09
CA ALA A 48 4.94 -7.62 -10.37
C ALA A 48 6.32 -7.52 -9.68
N LEU A 49 6.99 -6.38 -9.80
CA LEU A 49 8.30 -6.16 -9.16
C LEU A 49 8.21 -6.27 -7.63
N VAL A 50 7.24 -5.59 -7.03
CA VAL A 50 7.07 -5.60 -5.57
C VAL A 50 6.64 -6.98 -5.08
N SER A 51 5.74 -7.66 -5.77
CA SER A 51 5.33 -9.02 -5.42
C SER A 51 6.52 -9.99 -5.43
N ASN A 52 7.39 -9.92 -6.45
CA ASN A 52 8.59 -10.75 -6.51
C ASN A 52 9.58 -10.42 -5.40
N TYR A 53 9.76 -9.12 -5.11
CA TYR A 53 10.60 -8.69 -4.01
C TYR A 53 10.10 -9.19 -2.65
N LEU A 54 8.79 -9.12 -2.38
CA LEU A 54 8.18 -9.65 -1.17
C LEU A 54 8.35 -11.17 -1.08
N ALA A 55 8.17 -11.91 -2.18
CA ALA A 55 8.36 -13.36 -2.22
C ALA A 55 9.80 -13.79 -1.83
N MET A 56 10.80 -12.97 -2.16
CA MET A 56 12.20 -13.22 -1.81
C MET A 56 12.58 -12.72 -0.41
N SER A 57 11.92 -11.66 0.07
CA SER A 57 12.32 -10.95 1.29
C SER A 57 11.59 -11.42 2.54
N LEU A 58 10.33 -11.84 2.40
CA LEU A 58 9.53 -12.33 3.51
C LEU A 58 10.01 -13.71 3.98
N LYS A 59 10.06 -13.86 5.31
CA LYS A 59 10.46 -15.07 6.02
C LYS A 59 9.33 -15.51 6.93
N ASP A 60 9.39 -16.75 7.40
CA ASP A 60 8.43 -17.28 8.36
C ASP A 60 8.34 -16.39 9.61
N ASP A 61 7.13 -16.30 10.15
CA ASP A 61 6.77 -15.54 11.34
C ASP A 61 6.93 -14.01 11.24
N MET A 62 7.35 -13.48 10.08
CA MET A 62 7.35 -12.03 9.83
C MET A 62 5.93 -11.46 9.81
N VAL A 63 5.81 -10.25 10.32
CA VAL A 63 4.59 -9.46 10.32
C VAL A 63 4.68 -8.36 9.27
N LEU A 64 3.68 -8.28 8.39
CA LEU A 64 3.54 -7.23 7.39
C LEU A 64 2.30 -6.39 7.70
N ALA A 65 2.48 -5.10 7.95
CA ALA A 65 1.41 -4.12 8.05
C ALA A 65 0.95 -3.70 6.65
N VAL A 66 -0.35 -3.79 6.38
CA VAL A 66 -0.94 -3.61 5.05
C VAL A 66 -1.72 -2.30 5.03
N GLY A 67 -1.33 -1.39 4.15
CA GLY A 67 -2.08 -0.19 3.83
C GLY A 67 -3.28 -0.47 2.90
N GLN A 68 -3.79 0.58 2.29
CA GLN A 68 -4.91 0.49 1.35
C GLN A 68 -4.56 1.14 -0.01
N GLY A 69 -5.45 0.97 -0.99
CA GLY A 69 -5.38 1.67 -2.27
C GLY A 69 -4.98 0.79 -3.46
N ARG A 70 -5.14 1.36 -4.66
CA ARG A 70 -5.04 0.64 -5.95
C ARG A 70 -3.69 -0.06 -6.17
N ASN A 71 -2.59 0.62 -5.83
CA ASN A 71 -1.25 0.06 -6.00
C ASN A 71 -0.99 -1.12 -5.05
N VAL A 72 -1.39 -0.98 -3.79
CA VAL A 72 -1.24 -2.04 -2.76
C VAL A 72 -2.11 -3.24 -3.14
N ALA A 73 -3.34 -3.00 -3.59
CA ALA A 73 -4.24 -4.05 -4.06
C ALA A 73 -3.67 -4.82 -5.26
N ALA A 74 -3.11 -4.11 -6.25
CA ALA A 74 -2.51 -4.74 -7.42
C ALA A 74 -1.38 -5.72 -7.07
N ILE A 75 -0.61 -5.45 -6.01
CA ILE A 75 0.44 -6.35 -5.51
C ILE A 75 -0.15 -7.66 -4.97
N ALA A 76 -1.24 -7.56 -4.22
CA ALA A 76 -1.95 -8.73 -3.70
C ALA A 76 -2.61 -9.55 -4.82
N ASP A 77 -3.08 -8.88 -5.88
CA ASP A 77 -3.75 -9.49 -7.04
C ASP A 77 -2.77 -10.02 -8.10
N HIS A 78 -1.49 -9.66 -8.02
CA HIS A 78 -0.49 -10.11 -8.96
C HIS A 78 -0.39 -11.65 -8.96
N VAL A 79 -0.56 -12.25 -10.14
CA VAL A 79 -0.46 -13.71 -10.33
C VAL A 79 1.01 -14.09 -10.44
N GLY A 80 1.48 -14.86 -9.45
CA GLY A 80 2.84 -15.40 -9.42
C GLY A 80 2.94 -16.49 -8.37
N SER A 81 3.86 -17.43 -8.55
CA SER A 81 4.16 -18.43 -7.52
C SER A 81 4.94 -17.77 -6.39
N VAL A 82 4.49 -17.98 -5.16
CA VAL A 82 5.27 -17.66 -3.97
C VAL A 82 5.50 -18.95 -3.21
N THR A 83 6.66 -19.07 -2.58
CA THR A 83 6.85 -20.10 -1.55
C THR A 83 5.96 -19.74 -0.37
N GLU A 84 5.20 -20.71 0.14
CA GLU A 84 4.41 -20.50 1.35
C GLU A 84 5.33 -20.10 2.52
N ARG A 85 4.88 -19.10 3.28
CA ARG A 85 5.53 -18.55 4.46
C ARG A 85 4.47 -18.35 5.53
N ASN A 86 4.76 -18.73 6.77
CA ASN A 86 3.88 -18.49 7.91
C ASN A 86 3.91 -17.00 8.35
N CYS A 87 3.71 -16.07 7.42
CA CYS A 87 3.66 -14.64 7.70
C CYS A 87 2.29 -14.22 8.25
N LYS A 88 2.26 -13.09 8.97
CA LYS A 88 1.03 -12.45 9.41
C LYS A 88 0.83 -11.11 8.70
N PHE A 89 -0.33 -10.93 8.07
CA PHE A 89 -0.70 -9.71 7.35
C PHE A 89 -1.73 -8.93 8.17
N ILE A 90 -1.34 -7.79 8.73
CA ILE A 90 -2.17 -7.02 9.66
C ILE A 90 -2.62 -5.73 8.99
N CYS A 91 -3.90 -5.37 9.11
CA CYS A 91 -4.39 -4.09 8.63
C CYS A 91 -3.67 -2.92 9.35
N GLY A 92 -2.94 -2.11 8.57
CA GLY A 92 -2.28 -0.90 9.06
C GLY A 92 -3.18 0.34 9.06
N ILE A 93 -4.35 0.24 8.45
CA ILE A 93 -5.37 1.29 8.38
C ILE A 93 -6.77 0.68 8.51
N GLY A 94 -7.71 1.46 9.05
CA GLY A 94 -9.09 1.02 9.23
C GLY A 94 -9.83 0.79 7.92
N GLY A 95 -11.05 0.28 8.02
CA GLY A 95 -11.90 0.02 6.86
C GLY A 95 -12.46 1.31 6.25
N THR A 96 -12.58 1.33 4.93
CA THR A 96 -13.29 2.36 4.15
C THR A 96 -14.68 1.89 3.74
N HIS A 97 -15.66 2.79 3.77
CA HIS A 97 -17.03 2.48 3.39
C HIS A 97 -17.25 2.66 1.88
N ARG A 98 -16.86 1.64 1.10
CA ARG A 98 -17.38 1.39 -0.24
C ARG A 98 -17.59 -0.12 -0.41
N PRO A 99 -18.84 -0.60 -0.54
CA PRO A 99 -19.12 -2.02 -0.74
C PRO A 99 -18.37 -2.57 -1.96
N GLY A 100 -17.65 -3.67 -1.78
CA GLY A 100 -16.94 -4.36 -2.87
C GLY A 100 -15.58 -3.78 -3.27
N ASP A 101 -15.06 -2.80 -2.52
CA ASP A 101 -13.79 -2.17 -2.89
C ASP A 101 -12.60 -3.08 -2.54
N ALA A 102 -12.03 -3.75 -3.55
CA ALA A 102 -10.90 -4.67 -3.42
C ALA A 102 -9.62 -4.00 -2.88
N ILE A 103 -9.64 -2.68 -2.71
CA ILE A 103 -8.51 -1.85 -2.29
C ILE A 103 -8.51 -1.52 -0.79
N ASN A 104 -9.48 -2.03 -0.02
CA ASN A 104 -9.49 -1.96 1.44
C ASN A 104 -8.39 -2.86 2.04
N ALA A 105 -7.72 -2.37 3.09
CA ALA A 105 -6.64 -3.08 3.77
C ALA A 105 -7.00 -4.49 4.25
N ASP A 106 -8.24 -4.72 4.71
CA ASP A 106 -8.69 -6.07 5.15
C ASP A 106 -8.73 -7.04 3.97
N HIS A 107 -9.34 -6.63 2.85
CA HIS A 107 -9.41 -7.44 1.65
C HIS A 107 -8.03 -7.73 1.08
N ILE A 108 -7.13 -6.75 1.08
CA ILE A 108 -5.75 -6.93 0.62
C ILE A 108 -5.01 -7.89 1.56
N SER A 109 -5.11 -7.70 2.88
CA SER A 109 -4.47 -8.56 3.88
C SER A 109 -4.87 -10.02 3.74
N ARG A 110 -6.17 -10.28 3.53
CA ARG A 110 -6.70 -11.64 3.29
C ARG A 110 -6.16 -12.27 2.00
N ARG A 111 -6.04 -11.48 0.93
CA ARG A 111 -5.48 -11.97 -0.35
C ARG A 111 -3.99 -12.29 -0.22
N LEU A 112 -3.22 -11.43 0.46
CA LEU A 112 -1.81 -11.69 0.77
C LEU A 112 -1.66 -12.93 1.66
N ALA A 113 -2.45 -13.07 2.73
CA ALA A 113 -2.44 -14.25 3.58
C ALA A 113 -2.70 -15.53 2.79
N LYS A 114 -3.73 -15.54 1.93
CA LYS A 114 -4.02 -16.68 1.04
C LYS A 114 -2.85 -16.97 0.09
N LYS A 115 -2.24 -15.94 -0.51
CA LYS A 115 -1.15 -16.07 -1.47
C LYS A 115 0.09 -16.67 -0.82
N PHE A 116 0.47 -16.19 0.37
CA PHE A 116 1.66 -16.64 1.09
C PHE A 116 1.41 -17.85 2.00
N GLY A 117 0.19 -18.37 2.14
CA GLY A 117 -0.11 -19.45 3.09
C GLY A 117 -0.06 -19.02 4.56
N GLY A 118 -0.17 -17.71 4.82
CA GLY A 118 -0.11 -17.10 6.14
C GLY A 118 -1.49 -16.79 6.73
N SER A 119 -1.51 -15.90 7.72
CA SER A 119 -2.74 -15.44 8.39
C SER A 119 -2.97 -13.94 8.19
N SER A 120 -4.23 -13.51 8.21
CA SER A 120 -4.59 -12.09 8.17
C SER A 120 -5.25 -11.64 9.46
N GLU A 121 -5.02 -10.39 9.86
CA GLU A 121 -5.65 -9.77 11.02
C GLU A 121 -6.38 -8.48 10.63
N THR A 122 -7.69 -8.45 10.89
CA THR A 122 -8.58 -7.34 10.59
C THR A 122 -8.49 -6.26 11.66
N LEU A 123 -8.43 -4.99 11.24
CA LEU A 123 -8.65 -3.86 12.15
C LEU A 123 -10.15 -3.51 12.18
N TYR A 124 -10.81 -3.78 13.31
CA TYR A 124 -12.24 -3.53 13.52
C TYR A 124 -12.57 -2.06 13.81
N ALA A 125 -11.98 -1.14 13.04
CA ALA A 125 -12.21 0.29 13.13
C ALA A 125 -12.36 0.90 11.74
N PRO A 126 -13.15 1.97 11.57
CA PRO A 126 -13.14 2.74 10.34
C PRO A 126 -11.81 3.51 10.19
N ALA A 127 -11.38 3.73 8.96
CA ALA A 127 -10.21 4.56 8.67
C ALA A 127 -10.46 6.05 8.97
N TYR A 128 -11.72 6.49 8.89
CA TYR A 128 -12.14 7.86 9.12
C TYR A 128 -13.38 7.89 10.01
N VAL A 129 -13.44 8.88 10.90
CA VAL A 129 -14.60 9.17 11.77
C VAL A 129 -14.83 10.67 11.81
N GLU A 130 -16.08 11.09 11.96
CA GLU A 130 -16.50 12.47 11.79
C GLU A 130 -16.07 13.39 12.92
N ASN A 131 -15.77 12.83 14.10
CA ASN A 131 -15.40 13.63 15.26
C ASN A 131 -14.37 12.94 16.16
N ARG A 132 -13.69 13.77 16.95
CA ARG A 132 -12.63 13.36 17.87
C ARG A 132 -13.13 12.40 18.96
N ALA A 133 -14.34 12.58 19.47
CA ALA A 133 -14.86 11.71 20.54
C ALA A 133 -15.02 10.26 20.07
N LEU A 134 -15.48 10.04 18.83
CA LEU A 134 -15.53 8.71 18.22
C LEU A 134 -14.13 8.12 18.01
N LYS A 135 -13.18 8.93 17.52
CA LYS A 135 -11.78 8.50 17.38
C LYS A 135 -11.24 8.01 18.73
N ASP A 136 -11.40 8.82 19.77
CA ASP A 136 -10.86 8.52 21.09
C ASP A 136 -11.52 7.26 21.69
N ALA A 137 -12.83 7.06 21.46
CA ALA A 137 -13.53 5.84 21.87
C ALA A 137 -13.01 4.58 21.15
N PHE A 138 -12.79 4.64 19.83
CA PHE A 138 -12.20 3.53 19.08
C PHE A 138 -10.76 3.23 19.53
N MET A 139 -9.96 4.27 19.81
CA MET A 139 -8.58 4.11 20.27
C MET A 139 -8.46 3.53 21.69
N GLN A 140 -9.51 3.67 22.51
CA GLN A 140 -9.58 3.07 23.85
C GLN A 140 -10.10 1.63 23.83
N ASN A 141 -10.69 1.17 22.73
CA ASN A 141 -11.14 -0.21 22.60
C ASN A 141 -9.93 -1.17 22.57
N GLY A 142 -9.93 -2.17 23.46
CA GLY A 142 -8.81 -3.11 23.63
C GLY A 142 -8.46 -3.87 22.35
N THR A 143 -9.45 -4.38 21.62
CA THR A 143 -9.25 -5.15 20.38
C THR A 143 -8.57 -4.29 19.30
N ILE A 144 -9.06 -3.07 19.10
CA ILE A 144 -8.50 -2.13 18.12
C ILE A 144 -7.07 -1.75 18.51
N LYS A 145 -6.86 -1.42 19.79
CA LYS A 145 -5.55 -1.05 20.31
C LYS A 145 -4.54 -2.17 20.11
N GLU A 146 -4.91 -3.42 20.40
CA GLU A 146 -4.04 -4.58 20.23
C GLU A 146 -3.64 -4.81 18.77
N THR A 147 -4.59 -4.72 17.83
CA THR A 147 -4.27 -4.85 16.40
C THR A 147 -3.33 -3.75 15.93
N LEU A 148 -3.59 -2.50 16.34
CA LEU A 148 -2.70 -1.37 16.03
C LEU A 148 -1.31 -1.54 16.68
N ASP A 149 -1.23 -2.05 17.91
CA ASP A 149 0.04 -2.32 18.59
C ASP A 149 0.85 -3.41 17.89
N ARG A 150 0.19 -4.42 17.32
CA ARG A 150 0.85 -5.44 16.48
C ARG A 150 1.30 -4.86 15.14
N ALA A 151 0.45 -4.07 14.48
CA ALA A 151 0.79 -3.40 13.22
C ALA A 151 2.00 -2.46 13.37
N ARG A 152 2.11 -1.72 14.50
CA ARG A 152 3.25 -0.85 14.81
C ARG A 152 4.58 -1.60 14.97
N LYS A 153 4.51 -2.89 15.31
CA LYS A 153 5.68 -3.77 15.50
C LYS A 153 5.96 -4.63 14.28
N ALA A 154 5.31 -4.36 13.14
CA ALA A 154 5.52 -5.11 11.91
C ALA A 154 6.97 -4.99 11.42
N ASP A 155 7.50 -6.08 10.86
CA ASP A 155 8.81 -6.12 10.22
C ASP A 155 8.82 -5.34 8.89
N VAL A 156 7.67 -5.32 8.22
CA VAL A 156 7.47 -4.64 6.93
C VAL A 156 6.16 -3.87 6.94
N ALA A 157 6.15 -2.67 6.35
CA ALA A 157 4.92 -1.95 6.03
C ALA A 157 4.78 -1.83 4.50
N LEU A 158 3.65 -2.29 3.96
CA LEU A 158 3.31 -2.13 2.55
C LEU A 158 2.29 -1.00 2.41
N VAL A 159 2.76 0.17 2.01
CA VAL A 159 1.95 1.39 1.89
C VAL A 159 2.05 1.99 0.50
N GLY A 160 0.97 2.65 0.06
CA GLY A 160 1.00 3.56 -1.07
C GLY A 160 1.30 4.98 -0.63
N ILE A 161 1.79 5.79 -1.56
CA ILE A 161 1.94 7.24 -1.39
C ILE A 161 0.84 7.91 -2.21
N GLY A 162 0.10 8.82 -1.60
CA GLY A 162 -0.97 9.59 -2.24
C GLY A 162 -0.50 10.96 -2.71
N ASP A 163 -1.16 11.46 -3.75
CA ASP A 163 -0.97 12.80 -4.30
C ASP A 163 -2.10 13.74 -3.89
N MET A 164 -1.85 15.06 -3.98
CA MET A 164 -2.84 16.10 -3.67
C MET A 164 -3.72 16.44 -4.89
N ASN A 165 -4.10 15.43 -5.66
CA ASN A 165 -4.99 15.60 -6.81
C ASN A 165 -6.45 15.79 -6.32
N GLU A 166 -7.21 16.68 -6.96
CA GLU A 166 -8.64 16.85 -6.68
C GLU A 166 -9.46 15.56 -6.93
N ASN A 167 -8.94 14.64 -7.74
CA ASN A 167 -9.49 13.31 -8.00
C ASN A 167 -8.82 12.20 -7.17
N SER A 168 -8.08 12.56 -6.13
CA SER A 168 -7.38 11.64 -5.23
C SER A 168 -8.33 10.65 -4.58
N TYR A 169 -7.75 9.57 -4.05
CA TYR A 169 -8.55 8.53 -3.41
C TYR A 169 -9.24 9.05 -2.14
N MET A 170 -8.60 9.96 -1.39
CA MET A 170 -9.20 10.57 -0.20
C MET A 170 -10.47 11.37 -0.52
N VAL A 171 -10.49 12.09 -1.65
CA VAL A 171 -11.68 12.81 -2.12
C VAL A 171 -12.78 11.84 -2.51
N LYS A 172 -12.44 10.77 -3.24
CA LYS A 172 -13.39 9.72 -3.61
C LYS A 172 -13.99 9.05 -2.37
N LEU A 173 -13.22 8.88 -1.31
CA LEU A 173 -13.70 8.35 -0.04
C LEU A 173 -14.56 9.33 0.77
N GLY A 174 -14.63 10.60 0.36
CA GLY A 174 -15.36 11.64 1.07
C GLY A 174 -14.67 12.11 2.36
N TRP A 175 -13.38 11.84 2.51
CA TRP A 175 -12.60 12.29 3.68
C TRP A 175 -12.30 13.78 3.61
N PHE A 176 -12.08 14.26 2.39
CA PHE A 176 -11.85 15.67 2.09
C PHE A 176 -12.64 16.05 0.83
N THR A 177 -13.03 17.31 0.74
CA THR A 177 -13.55 17.91 -0.47
C THR A 177 -12.41 18.21 -1.46
N PRO A 178 -12.69 18.32 -2.78
CA PRO A 178 -11.70 18.78 -3.75
C PRO A 178 -11.06 20.12 -3.36
N HIS A 179 -11.87 21.05 -2.83
CA HIS A 179 -11.41 22.36 -2.40
C HIS A 179 -10.41 22.28 -1.24
N GLU A 180 -10.65 21.44 -0.23
CA GLU A 180 -9.72 21.25 0.90
C GLU A 180 -8.37 20.69 0.43
N ILE A 181 -8.37 19.74 -0.52
CA ILE A 181 -7.13 19.19 -1.08
C ILE A 181 -6.35 20.26 -1.87
N ILE A 182 -7.03 21.04 -2.69
CA ILE A 182 -6.41 22.13 -3.47
C ILE A 182 -5.86 23.22 -2.53
N ASP A 183 -6.63 23.62 -1.52
CA ASP A 183 -6.21 24.61 -0.52
C ASP A 183 -4.98 24.14 0.26
N ALA A 184 -4.97 22.89 0.72
CA ALA A 184 -3.82 22.30 1.41
C ALA A 184 -2.58 22.30 0.51
N SER A 185 -2.74 21.99 -0.78
CA SER A 185 -1.64 22.01 -1.74
C SER A 185 -1.10 23.42 -1.99
N LEU A 186 -1.98 24.37 -2.31
CA LEU A 186 -1.59 25.72 -2.73
C LEU A 186 -1.16 26.63 -1.57
N ASN A 187 -1.86 26.55 -0.43
CA ASN A 187 -1.70 27.50 0.66
C ASN A 187 -0.94 26.93 1.87
N GLN A 188 -0.92 25.60 2.03
CA GLN A 188 -0.23 24.94 3.15
C GLN A 188 1.01 24.16 2.70
N GLY A 189 1.26 24.07 1.38
CA GLY A 189 2.45 23.47 0.79
C GLY A 189 2.46 21.94 0.82
N VAL A 190 1.31 21.30 1.04
CA VAL A 190 1.20 19.83 1.11
C VAL A 190 1.37 19.25 -0.29
N ILE A 191 2.29 18.30 -0.45
CA ILE A 191 2.60 17.67 -1.73
C ILE A 191 2.22 16.19 -1.81
N GLY A 192 1.86 15.58 -0.69
CA GLY A 192 1.37 14.21 -0.66
C GLY A 192 1.02 13.71 0.74
N ASP A 193 0.58 12.45 0.79
CA ASP A 193 0.19 11.78 2.03
C ASP A 193 0.65 10.32 2.09
N ILE A 194 0.71 9.80 3.31
CA ILE A 194 0.71 8.38 3.60
C ILE A 194 -0.52 8.05 4.45
N ALA A 195 -1.31 7.09 3.98
CA ALA A 195 -2.49 6.56 4.67
C ALA A 195 -3.57 7.60 5.03
N GLY A 196 -3.58 8.77 4.39
CA GLY A 196 -4.53 9.87 4.59
C GLY A 196 -4.48 10.51 5.97
N TYR A 197 -3.37 10.38 6.70
CA TYR A 197 -3.18 11.06 7.98
C TYR A 197 -1.80 11.70 8.12
N ASP A 198 -0.77 11.18 7.45
CA ASP A 198 0.58 11.73 7.50
C ASP A 198 0.84 12.52 6.21
N PHE A 199 0.69 13.84 6.29
CA PHE A 199 0.84 14.76 5.17
C PHE A 199 2.22 15.40 5.19
N PHE A 200 2.87 15.49 4.04
CA PHE A 200 4.22 16.05 3.93
C PHE A 200 4.30 17.20 2.91
N ASN A 201 5.18 18.15 3.21
CA ASN A 201 5.43 19.35 2.43
C ASN A 201 6.71 19.23 1.59
N ALA A 202 6.86 20.11 0.61
CA ALA A 202 8.07 20.26 -0.22
C ALA A 202 9.27 20.81 0.55
#